data_AF-A0A4Y2J728-F1
#
_entry.id   AF-A0A4Y2J728-F1
#
_cell.length_a   1.000
_cell.length_b   1.000
_cell.length_c   1.000
_cell.angle_alpha   90.00
_cell.angle_beta   90.00
_cell.angle_gamma   90.00
#
_symmetry.space_group_name_H-M   'P 1'
#
loop_
_entity.id
_entity.type
_entity.pdbx_description
1 polymer ?
#
loop_
_entity_poly.entity_id
_entity_poly.type
_entity_poly.pdbx_seq_one_letter_code
_entity_poly.pdbx_strand_id
1 'polypeptide(L)'
;MLQFASSDSSVESEIAKAESMSRRNHLHDEMRWRAVGMLQTGARQSAVARELNVHRSVIHRLWNHYQRDQNASRKRGSGRRRITTTAYGRYLLQCARRQRALTARQLASQLCAAAGRPISCQTVSRRLHQGGLFA
;
A
#
# COMPACT_ATOMS: atom_id res chain seq x y z
N MET A 1 38.87 -11.63 -30.15
CA MET A 1 38.49 -11.70 -28.73
C MET A 1 38.20 -10.30 -28.24
N LEU A 2 36.93 -9.97 -27.98
CA LEU A 2 36.52 -8.70 -27.37
C LEU A 2 35.61 -9.07 -26.20
N GLN A 3 36.16 -9.00 -24.99
CA GLN A 3 35.42 -9.17 -23.74
C GLN A 3 34.72 -7.85 -23.42
N PHE A 4 33.39 -7.87 -23.31
CA PHE A 4 32.61 -6.73 -22.81
C PHE A 4 32.43 -6.84 -21.29
N ALA A 5 32.78 -5.73 -20.65
CA ALA A 5 32.64 -5.28 -19.27
C ALA A 5 31.56 -5.98 -18.41
N SER A 6 32.02 -6.55 -17.29
CA SER A 6 31.23 -6.76 -16.07
C SER A 6 31.06 -5.43 -15.33
N SER A 7 29.89 -4.79 -15.42
CA SER A 7 29.59 -3.57 -14.65
C SER A 7 28.19 -3.50 -14.03
N ASP A 8 27.29 -4.46 -14.25
CA ASP A 8 25.89 -4.38 -13.75
C ASP A 8 25.67 -4.91 -12.34
N SER A 9 26.63 -5.63 -11.73
CA SER A 9 26.38 -6.30 -10.44
C SER A 9 26.24 -5.34 -9.24
N SER A 10 26.82 -4.14 -9.33
CA SER A 10 26.81 -3.19 -8.21
C SER A 10 25.46 -2.48 -8.09
N VAL A 11 24.84 -2.14 -9.22
CA VAL A 11 23.56 -1.41 -9.28
C VAL A 11 22.41 -2.31 -8.84
N GLU A 12 22.42 -3.58 -9.25
CA GLU A 12 21.45 -4.57 -8.77
C GLU A 12 21.57 -4.81 -7.25
N SER A 13 22.80 -4.80 -6.71
CA SER A 13 23.04 -4.96 -5.27
C SER A 13 22.53 -3.79 -4.43
N GLU A 14 22.51 -2.57 -4.99
CA GLU A 14 22.00 -1.37 -4.34
C GLU A 14 20.47 -1.28 -4.41
N ILE A 15 19.87 -1.72 -5.53
CA ILE A 15 18.40 -1.85 -5.67
C ILE A 15 17.87 -2.90 -4.68
N ALA A 16 18.53 -4.06 -4.58
CA ALA A 16 18.18 -5.09 -3.60
C ALA A 16 18.36 -4.63 -2.14
N LYS A 17 19.41 -3.84 -1.85
CA LYS A 17 19.62 -3.22 -0.53
C LYS A 17 18.54 -2.20 -0.19
N ALA A 18 18.08 -1.40 -1.15
CA ALA A 18 17.01 -0.43 -0.93
C ALA A 18 15.65 -1.12 -0.66
N GLU A 19 15.37 -2.25 -1.31
CA GLU A 19 14.19 -3.08 -1.04
C GLU A 19 14.25 -3.76 0.35
N SER A 20 15.44 -4.15 0.80
CA SER A 20 15.66 -4.78 2.12
C SER A 20 15.32 -3.87 3.31
N MET A 21 15.28 -2.55 3.12
CA MET A 21 15.01 -1.56 4.17
C MET A 21 13.51 -1.40 4.50
N SER A 22 12.62 -2.04 3.75
CA SER A 22 11.16 -1.89 3.92
C SER A 22 10.54 -3.03 4.75
N ARG A 23 10.45 -2.80 6.07
CA ARG A 23 9.58 -3.49 7.06
C ARG A 23 9.75 -5.02 7.18
N ARG A 24 10.64 -5.40 8.11
CA ARG A 24 11.17 -6.73 8.49
C ARG A 24 10.20 -7.88 8.84
N ASN A 25 8.95 -7.93 8.36
CA ASN A 25 7.97 -8.97 8.76
C ASN A 25 7.29 -9.72 7.59
N HIS A 26 7.79 -9.62 6.36
CA HIS A 26 7.15 -10.22 5.18
C HIS A 26 8.14 -11.06 4.35
N LEU A 27 7.65 -12.17 3.80
CA LEU A 27 8.41 -12.99 2.86
C LEU A 27 8.60 -12.21 1.55
N HIS A 28 9.81 -12.22 1.00
CA HIS A 28 10.12 -11.55 -0.27
C HIS A 28 9.24 -12.09 -1.40
N ASP A 29 8.78 -11.23 -2.32
CA ASP A 29 7.84 -11.66 -3.36
C ASP A 29 8.46 -12.71 -4.30
N GLU A 30 9.78 -12.68 -4.53
CA GLU A 30 10.52 -13.75 -5.23
C GLU A 30 10.40 -15.10 -4.53
N MET A 31 10.63 -15.14 -3.21
CA MET A 31 10.49 -16.36 -2.41
C MET A 31 9.05 -16.87 -2.40
N ARG A 32 8.07 -15.97 -2.50
CA ARG A 32 6.65 -16.33 -2.59
C ARG A 32 6.30 -16.98 -3.92
N TRP A 33 6.79 -16.43 -5.03
CA TRP A 33 6.60 -17.05 -6.35
C TRP A 33 7.33 -18.38 -6.47
N ARG A 34 8.56 -18.48 -5.94
CA ARG A 34 9.29 -19.76 -5.86
C ARG A 34 8.53 -20.80 -5.04
N ALA A 35 8.02 -20.43 -3.86
CA ALA A 35 7.21 -21.32 -3.02
C ALA A 35 5.96 -21.81 -3.76
N VAL A 36 5.25 -20.92 -4.45
CA VAL A 36 4.05 -21.27 -5.22
C VAL A 36 4.38 -22.23 -6.35
N GLY A 37 5.46 -21.99 -7.10
CA GLY A 37 5.91 -22.90 -8.16
C GLY A 37 6.17 -24.32 -7.64
N MET A 38 6.86 -24.45 -6.50
CA MET A 38 7.08 -25.76 -5.87
C MET A 38 5.79 -26.43 -5.40
N LEU A 39 4.84 -25.67 -4.86
CA LEU A 39 3.56 -26.22 -4.42
C LEU A 39 2.70 -26.67 -5.61
N GLN A 40 2.79 -25.97 -6.75
CA GLN A 40 2.12 -26.37 -7.99
C GLN A 40 2.71 -27.65 -8.59
N THR A 41 4.01 -27.90 -8.44
CA THR A 41 4.64 -29.18 -8.84
C THR A 41 4.40 -30.33 -7.87
N GLY A 42 3.58 -30.11 -6.83
CA GLY A 42 3.17 -31.14 -5.87
C GLY A 42 4.09 -31.29 -4.66
N ALA A 43 5.04 -30.37 -4.44
CA ALA A 43 5.89 -30.42 -3.27
C ALA A 43 5.08 -30.27 -1.96
N ARG A 44 5.48 -31.02 -0.93
CA ARG A 44 4.87 -30.91 0.40
C ARG A 44 5.22 -29.55 1.03
N GLN A 45 4.25 -28.88 1.67
CA GLN A 45 4.48 -27.58 2.34
C GLN A 45 5.65 -27.60 3.34
N SER A 46 5.92 -28.73 4.00
CA SER A 46 7.05 -28.89 4.92
C SER A 46 8.40 -28.95 4.20
N ALA A 47 8.46 -29.47 2.98
CA ALA A 47 9.68 -29.46 2.16
C ALA A 47 9.99 -28.02 1.69
N VAL A 48 8.97 -27.32 1.18
CA VAL A 48 9.08 -25.90 0.75
C VAL A 48 9.53 -25.01 1.91
N ALA A 49 8.98 -25.24 3.11
CA ALA A 49 9.36 -24.50 4.31
C ALA A 49 10.84 -24.68 4.68
N ARG A 50 11.37 -25.91 4.57
CA ARG A 50 12.78 -26.21 4.83
C ARG A 50 13.69 -25.61 3.76
N GLU A 51 13.32 -25.72 2.49
CA GLU A 51 14.11 -25.18 1.38
C GLU A 51 14.25 -23.65 1.46
N LEU A 52 13.17 -22.97 1.82
CA LEU A 52 13.15 -21.51 1.93
C LEU A 52 13.54 -20.99 3.32
N ASN A 53 13.91 -21.88 4.26
CA ASN A 53 14.21 -21.55 5.65
C ASN A 53 13.15 -20.65 6.32
N VAL A 54 11.86 -20.95 6.08
CA VAL A 54 10.72 -20.24 6.65
C VAL A 54 9.84 -21.17 7.44
N HIS A 55 9.13 -20.63 8.43
CA HIS A 55 8.20 -21.42 9.21
C HIS A 55 7.04 -21.96 8.35
N ARG A 56 6.63 -23.21 8.57
CA ARG A 56 5.55 -23.88 7.80
C ARG A 56 4.24 -23.08 7.75
N SER A 57 3.93 -22.32 8.81
CA SER A 57 2.73 -21.46 8.83
C SER A 57 2.76 -20.34 7.78
N VAL A 58 3.95 -19.86 7.38
CA VAL A 58 4.10 -18.86 6.31
C VAL A 58 3.70 -19.47 4.97
N ILE A 59 4.20 -20.68 4.67
CA ILE A 59 3.86 -21.41 3.45
C ILE A 59 2.37 -21.77 3.40
N HIS A 60 1.79 -22.22 4.52
CA HIS A 60 0.37 -22.51 4.61
C HIS A 60 -0.50 -21.28 4.32
N ARG A 61 -0.19 -20.13 4.94
CA ARG A 61 -0.91 -18.86 4.68
C ARG A 61 -0.75 -18.39 3.24
N LEU A 62 0.46 -18.54 2.68
CA LEU A 62 0.76 -18.20 1.30
C LEU A 62 -0.07 -19.05 0.33
N TRP A 63 -0.11 -20.36 0.55
CA TRP A 63 -0.87 -21.29 -0.29
C TRP A 63 -2.36 -20.98 -0.26
N ASN A 64 -2.94 -20.77 0.93
CA ASN A 64 -4.36 -20.40 1.06
C ASN A 64 -4.68 -19.05 0.38
N HIS A 65 -3.77 -18.08 0.45
CA HIS A 65 -3.91 -16.82 -0.28
C HIS A 65 -3.88 -17.05 -1.79
N TYR A 66 -2.93 -17.84 -2.29
CA TYR A 66 -2.78 -18.14 -3.70
C TYR A 66 -4.00 -18.89 -4.26
N GLN A 67 -4.52 -19.90 -3.55
CA GLN A 67 -5.71 -20.63 -3.97
C GLN A 67 -6.94 -19.72 -4.11
N ARG A 68 -7.08 -18.72 -3.23
CA ARG A 68 -8.22 -17.79 -3.26
C ARG A 68 -8.08 -16.72 -4.34
N ASP A 69 -6.89 -16.13 -4.45
CA ASP A 69 -6.67 -14.89 -5.20
C ASP A 69 -5.88 -15.11 -6.51
N GLN A 70 -5.43 -16.35 -6.79
CA GLN A 70 -4.50 -16.73 -7.88
C GLN A 70 -3.29 -15.80 -7.98
N ASN A 71 -2.87 -15.27 -6.83
CA ASN A 71 -1.83 -14.27 -6.74
C ASN A 71 -0.94 -14.56 -5.54
N ALA A 72 0.38 -14.61 -5.77
CA ALA A 72 1.37 -14.81 -4.72
C ALA A 72 1.89 -13.47 -4.19
N SER A 73 1.67 -12.35 -4.89
CA SER A 73 2.18 -11.04 -4.50
C SER A 73 1.46 -10.45 -3.30
N ARG A 74 2.06 -9.44 -2.68
CA ARG A 74 1.53 -8.83 -1.47
C ARG A 74 0.40 -7.86 -1.82
N LYS A 75 -0.78 -8.06 -1.22
CA LYS A 75 -1.84 -7.05 -1.30
C LYS A 75 -1.41 -5.80 -0.54
N ARG A 76 -1.46 -4.64 -1.21
CA ARG A 76 -1.28 -3.35 -0.54
C ARG A 76 -2.48 -3.10 0.37
N GLY A 77 -2.21 -2.76 1.63
CA GLY A 77 -3.28 -2.38 2.55
C GLY A 77 -4.02 -1.15 2.03
N SER A 78 -5.36 -1.21 1.99
CA SER A 78 -6.22 -0.11 1.52
C SER A 78 -6.43 1.00 2.55
N GLY A 79 -5.96 0.80 3.80
CA GLY A 79 -6.10 1.74 4.90
C GLY A 79 -7.55 1.91 5.37
N ARG A 80 -7.76 2.81 6.33
CA ARG A 80 -9.10 3.13 6.84
C ARG A 80 -9.87 3.95 5.79
N ARG A 81 -11.11 3.54 5.50
CA ARG A 81 -12.02 4.31 4.62
C ARG A 81 -12.20 5.73 5.16
N ARG A 82 -12.14 6.71 4.27
CA ARG A 82 -12.28 8.12 4.62
C ARG A 82 -13.76 8.46 4.86
N ILE A 83 -14.03 9.27 5.89
CA ILE A 83 -15.37 9.78 6.21
C ILE A 83 -15.89 10.71 5.10
N THR A 84 -14.98 11.50 4.52
CA THR A 84 -15.26 12.37 3.38
C THR A 84 -15.15 11.59 2.08
N THR A 85 -16.16 11.69 1.22
CA THR A 85 -16.14 11.14 -0.14
C THR A 85 -15.28 12.02 -1.05
N THR A 86 -14.95 11.51 -2.25
CA THR A 86 -14.23 12.29 -3.27
C THR A 86 -15.03 13.52 -3.70
N ALA A 87 -16.35 13.41 -3.82
CA ALA A 87 -17.23 14.53 -4.19
C ALA A 87 -17.18 15.66 -3.16
N TYR A 88 -17.32 15.33 -1.86
CA TYR A 88 -17.19 16.32 -0.79
C TYR A 88 -15.79 16.94 -0.73
N GLY A 89 -14.75 16.16 -1.01
CA GLY A 89 -13.39 16.69 -1.13
C GLY A 89 -13.26 17.75 -2.23
N ARG A 90 -13.82 17.51 -3.42
CA ARG A 90 -13.81 18.48 -4.52
C ARG A 90 -14.62 19.74 -4.19
N TYR A 91 -15.79 19.56 -3.60
CA TYR A 91 -16.64 20.67 -3.14
C TYR A 91 -15.89 21.57 -2.14
N LEU A 92 -15.23 20.97 -1.13
CA LEU A 92 -14.42 21.72 -0.16
C LEU A 92 -13.31 22.55 -0.82
N LEU A 93 -12.59 21.97 -1.78
CA LEU A 93 -11.53 22.69 -2.49
C LEU A 93 -12.09 23.84 -3.33
N GLN A 94 -13.23 23.64 -3.97
CA GLN A 94 -13.90 24.68 -4.75
C GLN A 94 -14.41 25.83 -3.86
N CYS A 95 -15.05 25.51 -2.74
CA CYS A 95 -15.52 26.49 -1.77
C CYS A 95 -14.36 27.29 -1.17
N ALA A 96 -13.28 26.62 -0.75
CA ALA A 96 -12.11 27.30 -0.20
C ALA A 96 -11.42 28.22 -1.22
N ARG A 97 -11.42 27.86 -2.52
CA ARG A 97 -10.90 28.74 -3.58
C ARG A 97 -11.79 29.96 -3.85
N ARG A 98 -13.12 29.77 -3.86
CA ARG A 98 -14.08 30.84 -4.13
C ARG A 98 -14.23 31.80 -2.94
N GLN A 99 -14.20 31.27 -1.73
CA GLN A 99 -14.47 31.99 -0.49
C GLN A 99 -13.26 31.89 0.44
N ARG A 100 -12.18 32.59 0.08
CA ARG A 100 -10.90 32.55 0.82
C ARG A 100 -10.99 33.00 2.28
N ALA A 101 -12.02 33.77 2.64
CA ALA A 101 -12.27 34.23 4.00
C ALA A 101 -12.88 33.17 4.92
N LEU A 102 -13.40 32.05 4.38
CA LEU A 102 -14.03 31.02 5.20
C LEU A 102 -12.99 30.15 5.90
N THR A 103 -13.19 29.97 7.20
CA THR A 103 -12.37 29.09 8.03
C THR A 103 -12.73 27.62 7.82
N ALA A 104 -11.77 26.73 8.09
CA ALA A 104 -12.01 25.28 8.04
C ALA A 104 -13.14 24.82 8.97
N ARG A 105 -13.40 25.54 10.07
CA ARG A 105 -14.51 25.26 10.99
C ARG A 105 -15.86 25.59 10.35
N GLN A 106 -15.98 26.74 9.70
CA GLN A 106 -17.22 27.12 8.98
C GLN A 106 -17.52 26.16 7.84
N LEU A 107 -16.49 25.78 7.05
CA LEU A 107 -16.62 24.77 5.99
C LEU A 107 -17.02 23.39 6.54
N ALA A 108 -16.50 23.02 7.71
CA ALA A 108 -16.91 21.78 8.38
C ALA A 108 -18.38 21.82 8.79
N SER A 109 -18.86 22.91 9.40
CA SER A 109 -20.27 23.05 9.78
C SER A 109 -21.22 22.96 8.58
N GLN A 110 -20.89 23.64 7.47
CA GLN A 110 -21.67 23.56 6.23
C GLN A 110 -21.71 22.13 5.67
N LEU A 111 -20.56 21.45 5.66
CA LEU A 111 -20.48 20.09 5.15
C LEU A 111 -21.18 19.08 6.08
N CYS A 112 -21.16 19.30 7.40
CA CYS A 112 -21.92 18.48 8.35
C CYS A 112 -23.41 18.57 8.08
N ALA A 113 -23.92 19.79 7.91
CA ALA A 113 -25.34 20.03 7.61
C ALA A 113 -25.75 19.37 6.28
N ALA A 114 -24.93 19.51 5.24
CA ALA A 114 -25.21 18.92 3.93
C ALA A 114 -25.07 17.38 3.89
N ALA A 115 -24.10 16.82 4.62
CA ALA A 115 -23.80 15.38 4.58
C ALA A 115 -24.60 14.55 5.61
N GLY A 116 -25.37 15.20 6.50
CA GLY A 116 -26.14 14.55 7.56
C GLY A 116 -25.29 13.74 8.55
N ARG A 117 -23.99 14.04 8.65
CA ARG A 117 -23.04 13.30 9.48
C ARG A 117 -22.01 14.25 10.10
N PRO A 118 -21.54 14.00 11.33
CA PRO A 118 -20.52 14.84 11.95
C PRO A 118 -19.18 14.67 11.22
N ILE A 119 -18.62 15.78 10.74
CA ILE A 119 -17.31 15.87 10.09
C ILE A 119 -16.47 16.87 10.88
N SER A 120 -15.37 16.41 11.45
CA SER A 120 -14.50 17.27 12.26
C SER A 120 -13.78 18.32 11.42
N CYS A 121 -13.49 19.47 12.03
CA CYS A 121 -12.67 20.52 11.42
C CYS A 121 -11.29 20.01 10.98
N GLN A 122 -10.68 19.09 11.75
CA GLN A 122 -9.42 18.43 11.40
C GLN A 122 -9.54 17.60 10.11
N THR A 123 -10.68 16.96 9.86
CA THR A 123 -10.92 16.22 8.62
C THR A 123 -10.95 17.16 7.42
N VAL A 124 -11.58 18.32 7.57
CA VAL A 124 -11.63 19.37 6.52
C VAL A 124 -10.26 20.00 6.32
N SER A 125 -9.55 20.40 7.38
CA SER A 125 -8.19 20.95 7.28
C SER A 125 -7.24 19.98 6.56
N ARG A 126 -7.22 18.69 6.93
CA ARG A 126 -6.41 17.67 6.21
C ARG A 126 -6.76 17.58 4.72
N ARG A 127 -8.02 17.78 4.33
CA ARG A 127 -8.45 17.79 2.92
C ARG A 127 -7.96 19.03 2.19
N LEU A 128 -8.00 20.18 2.85
CA LEU A 128 -7.52 21.44 2.28
C LEU A 128 -6.00 21.44 2.12
N HIS A 129 -5.25 20.86 3.08
CA HIS A 129 -3.80 20.68 2.99
C HIS A 129 -3.44 19.70 1.87
N GLN A 130 -4.17 18.59 1.74
CA GLN A 130 -4.01 17.66 0.60
C GLN A 130 -4.24 18.31 -0.77
N GLY A 131 -5.05 19.38 -0.83
CA GLY A 131 -5.27 20.15 -2.04
C GLY A 131 -4.40 21.41 -2.17
N GLY A 132 -3.42 21.60 -1.27
CA GLY A 132 -2.48 22.72 -1.32
C GLY A 132 -3.08 24.11 -1.03
N LEU A 133 -4.25 24.18 -0.39
CA LEU A 133 -4.93 25.46 -0.13
C LEU A 133 -4.61 26.07 1.23
N PHE A 134 -4.10 25.26 2.15
CA PHE A 134 -3.67 25.66 3.48
C PHE A 134 -2.32 24.97 3.73
N ALA A 135 -1.29 25.76 4.01
CA ALA A 135 0.05 25.30 4.35
C ALA A 135 0.21 25.30 5.87
#